data_AF-A0A925X740-F1
#
_entry.id   AF-A0A925X740-F1
#
_cell.length_a   1.000
_cell.length_b   1.000
_cell.length_c   1.000
_cell.angle_alpha   90.00
_cell.angle_beta   90.00
_cell.angle_gamma   90.00
#
_symmetry.space_group_name_H-M   'P 1'
#
loop_
_entity.id
_entity.type
_entity.pdbx_description
1 polymer ?
#
loop_
_entity_poly.entity_id
_entity_poly.type
_entity_poly.pdbx_seq_one_letter_code
_entity_poly.pdbx_strand_id
1 'polypeptide(L)' 'NIATKAIKTDQQWILLMNETAKIASDFEKSNVMVQIARRMPKNEKIKAAYLKVAKTLASDSEYSKVVRVIE' A
#
# COMPACT_ATOMS: atom_id res chain seq x y z
N ASN A 1 -6.50 -6.98 24.87
CA ASN A 1 -5.56 -6.01 24.27
C ASN A 1 -4.64 -6.73 23.30
N ILE A 2 -5.13 -6.96 22.09
CA ILE A 2 -4.39 -7.65 21.04
C ILE A 2 -3.50 -6.59 20.41
N ALA A 3 -2.23 -6.65 20.80
CA ALA A 3 -1.14 -5.83 20.31
C ALA A 3 -1.34 -5.44 18.84
N THR A 4 -1.29 -4.14 18.57
CA THR A 4 -0.90 -3.60 17.26
C THR A 4 0.30 -4.40 16.80
N LYS A 5 0.06 -5.36 15.91
CA LYS A 5 1.05 -6.28 15.37
C LYS A 5 2.01 -5.41 14.56
N ALA A 6 3.05 -4.91 15.20
CA ALA A 6 4.01 -4.03 14.57
C ALA A 6 4.55 -4.76 13.34
N ILE A 7 4.35 -4.17 12.17
CA ILE A 7 4.90 -4.66 10.92
C ILE A 7 6.39 -4.33 10.97
N LYS A 8 7.23 -5.36 11.09
CA LYS A 8 8.67 -5.21 11.37
C LYS A 8 9.56 -5.55 10.20
N THR A 9 9.10 -6.42 9.29
CA THR A 9 9.93 -6.89 8.16
C THR A 9 9.36 -6.45 6.83
N ASP A 10 10.24 -6.38 5.83
CA ASP A 10 9.82 -6.06 4.46
C ASP A 10 8.75 -7.05 3.96
N GLN A 11 8.90 -8.33 4.30
CA GLN A 11 7.94 -9.36 3.90
C GLN A 11 6.54 -9.10 4.48
N GLN A 12 6.43 -8.63 5.72
CA GLN A 12 5.12 -8.34 6.31
C GLN A 12 4.45 -7.14 5.63
N TRP A 13 5.22 -6.11 5.24
CA TRP A 13 4.70 -5.00 4.44
C TRP A 13 4.22 -5.46 3.07
N ILE A 14 5.00 -6.29 2.39
CA ILE A 14 4.63 -6.85 1.08
C ILE A 14 3.37 -7.71 1.19
N LEU A 15 3.24 -8.53 2.24
CA LEU A 15 2.02 -9.32 2.48
C LEU A 15 0.81 -8.42 2.71
N LEU A 16 0.94 -7.36 3.52
CA LEU A 16 -0.14 -6.40 3.73
C LEU A 16 -0.58 -5.73 2.41
N MET A 17 0.38 -5.33 1.57
CA MET A 17 0.09 -4.74 0.25
C MET A 17 -0.61 -5.75 -0.66
N ASN A 18 -0.17 -7.01 -0.68
CA ASN A 18 -0.80 -8.07 -1.46
C ASN A 18 -2.24 -8.35 -1.02
N GLU A 19 -2.53 -8.31 0.28
CA GLU A 19 -3.91 -8.42 0.78
C GLU A 19 -4.74 -7.19 0.39
N THR A 20 -4.16 -6.00 0.45
CA THR A 20 -4.80 -4.74 0.01
C THR A 20 -5.16 -4.79 -1.48
N ALA A 21 -4.33 -5.44 -2.32
CA ALA A 21 -4.60 -5.57 -3.76
C ALA A 21 -5.89 -6.34 -4.09
N LYS A 22 -6.38 -7.18 -3.16
CA LYS A 22 -7.62 -7.97 -3.33
C LYS A 22 -8.89 -7.16 -3.07
N ILE A 23 -8.78 -5.93 -2.55
CA ILE A 23 -9.93 -5.04 -2.34
C ILE A 23 -10.52 -4.68 -3.71
N ALA A 24 -11.83 -4.90 -3.87
CA ALA A 24 -12.52 -4.70 -5.14
C ALA A 24 -12.73 -3.21 -5.47
N SER A 25 -13.01 -2.38 -4.45
CA SER A 25 -13.21 -0.95 -4.62
C SER A 25 -11.87 -0.23 -4.73
N ASP A 26 -11.64 0.45 -5.85
CA ASP A 26 -10.45 1.29 -6.03
C ASP A 26 -10.36 2.40 -4.99
N PHE A 27 -11.49 2.97 -4.59
CA PHE A 27 -11.53 4.00 -3.55
C PHE A 27 -11.08 3.47 -2.19
N GLU A 28 -11.55 2.29 -1.80
CA GLU A 28 -11.13 1.66 -0.53
C GLU A 28 -9.66 1.23 -0.59
N LYS A 29 -9.27 0.59 -1.70
CA LYS A 29 -7.88 0.15 -1.95
C LYS A 29 -6.92 1.33 -1.87
N SER A 30 -7.25 2.46 -2.50
CA SER A 30 -6.41 3.65 -2.48
C SER A 30 -6.29 4.24 -1.07
N ASN A 31 -7.38 4.29 -0.31
CA ASN A 31 -7.38 4.80 1.06
C ASN A 31 -6.46 3.96 1.97
N VAL A 32 -6.52 2.63 1.85
CA VAL A 32 -5.62 1.73 2.59
C VAL A 32 -4.16 1.92 2.14
N MET A 33 -3.91 2.00 0.83
CA MET A 33 -2.58 2.25 0.28
C MET A 33 -1.99 3.58 0.77
N VAL A 34 -2.77 4.66 0.88
CA VAL A 34 -2.30 5.93 1.45
C VAL A 34 -1.88 5.75 2.92
N GLN A 35 -2.62 4.95 3.70
CA GLN A 35 -2.26 4.66 5.10
C GLN A 35 -0.99 3.81 5.23
N ILE A 36 -0.77 2.89 4.28
CA ILE A 36 0.45 2.09 4.18
C ILE A 36 1.65 2.98 3.87
N ALA A 37 1.57 3.85 2.86
CA ALA A 37 2.68 4.73 2.46
C ALA A 37 3.19 5.61 3.60
N ARG A 38 2.28 6.09 4.47
CA ARG A 38 2.64 6.91 5.64
C ARG A 38 3.46 6.18 6.70
N ARG A 39 3.49 4.85 6.68
CA ARG A 39 4.09 4.02 7.75
C ARG A 39 5.14 3.05 7.24
N MET A 40 5.16 2.78 5.93
CA MET A 40 6.08 1.81 5.34
C MET A 40 7.54 2.33 5.40
N PRO A 41 8.54 1.46 5.56
CA PRO A 41 9.94 1.82 5.49
C PRO A 41 10.30 2.45 4.14
N LYS A 42 11.21 3.44 4.17
CA LYS A 42 11.78 4.04 2.96
C LYS A 42 12.88 3.15 2.39
N ASN A 43 12.51 2.06 1.75
CA ASN A 43 13.44 1.23 0.98
C ASN A 43 12.86 0.85 -0.40
N GLU A 44 13.74 0.60 -1.36
CA GLU A 44 13.36 0.35 -2.76
C GLU A 44 12.49 -0.89 -2.95
N LYS A 45 12.73 -1.94 -2.16
CA LYS A 45 11.94 -3.18 -2.24
C LYS A 45 10.48 -2.96 -1.87
N ILE A 46 10.23 -2.21 -0.80
CA ILE A 46 8.90 -1.83 -0.33
C ILE A 46 8.24 -0.85 -1.27
N LYS A 47 8.99 0.15 -1.78
CA LYS A 47 8.50 1.09 -2.79
C LYS A 47 8.05 0.37 -4.07
N ALA A 48 8.83 -0.61 -4.54
CA ALA A 48 8.48 -1.40 -5.71
C ALA A 48 7.21 -2.23 -5.51
N ALA A 49 7.05 -2.86 -4.34
CA ALA A 49 5.84 -3.61 -4.00
C ALA A 49 4.61 -2.70 -3.91
N TYR A 50 4.77 -1.51 -3.32
CA TYR A 50 3.73 -0.50 -3.24
C TYR A 50 3.24 -0.07 -4.63
N LEU A 51 4.18 0.29 -5.51
CA LEU A 51 3.87 0.70 -6.89
C LEU A 51 3.21 -0.43 -7.69
N LYS A 52 3.54 -1.69 -7.43
CA LYS A 52 2.87 -2.84 -8.06
C LYS A 52 1.38 -2.89 -7.72
N VAL A 53 1.01 -2.63 -6.47
CA VAL A 53 -0.40 -2.60 -6.06
C VAL A 53 -1.10 -1.36 -6.59
N ALA A 54 -0.43 -0.20 -6.59
CA ALA A 54 -0.97 1.03 -7.17
C ALA A 54 -1.40 0.82 -8.62
N LYS A 55 -0.58 0.14 -9.43
CA LYS A 55 -0.88 -0.20 -10.84
C LYS A 55 -2.11 -1.10 -11.06
N THR A 56 -2.70 -1.65 -10.01
CA THR A 56 -3.96 -2.44 -10.10
C THR A 56 -5.22 -1.59 -9.95
N LEU A 57 -5.08 -0.30 -9.63
CA LEU A 57 -6.18 0.65 -9.59
C LEU A 57 -6.58 0.98 -11.04
N ALA A 58 -7.86 0.83 -11.35
CA ALA A 58 -8.41 1.19 -12.66
C ALA A 58 -8.73 2.69 -12.75
N SER A 59 -9.02 3.33 -11.61
CA SER A 59 -9.24 4.78 -11.55
C SER A 59 -7.92 5.56 -11.55
N ASP A 60 -7.71 6.38 -12.59
CA ASP A 60 -6.55 7.27 -12.71
C ASP A 60 -6.42 8.26 -11.54
N SER A 61 -7.57 8.74 -11.04
CA SER A 61 -7.61 9.64 -9.88
C SER A 61 -7.07 8.95 -8.62
N GLU A 62 -7.52 7.71 -8.37
CA GLU A 62 -7.08 6.93 -7.21
C GLU A 62 -5.62 6.47 -7.36
N TYR A 63 -5.22 6.09 -8.57
CA TYR A 63 -3.82 5.80 -8.89
C TYR A 63 -2.91 6.99 -8.61
N SER A 64 -3.26 8.16 -9.16
CA SER A 64 -2.48 9.41 -8.99
C SER A 64 -2.37 9.80 -7.52
N LYS A 65 -3.47 9.67 -6.76
CA LYS A 65 -3.50 9.91 -5.32
C LYS A 65 -2.52 9.00 -4.57
N VAL A 66 -2.45 7.71 -4.92
CA VAL A 66 -1.56 6.73 -4.28
C VAL A 66 -0.09 7.01 -4.61
N VAL A 67 0.23 7.29 -5.86
CA VAL A 67 1.62 7.54 -6.30
C VAL A 67 2.18 8.83 -5.68
N ARG A 68 1.43 9.92 -5.66
CA ARG A 68 1.87 11.21 -5.11
C ARG A 68 2.28 11.19 -3.63
N VAL A 69 1.84 10.19 -2.87
CA VAL A 69 2.17 10.09 -1.43
C VAL A 69 3.60 9.57 -1.21
N ILE A 70 4.19 8.92 -2.21
CA ILE A 70 5.52 8.30 -2.13
C ILE A 70 6.56 8.92 -3.06
N GLU A 71 6.16 9.93 -3.83
CA GLU A 71 7.04 10.88 -4.51
C GLU A 71 7.74 11.77 -3.49
#